data_AF-A0A2G7H3C2-F1
#
_entry.id   AF-A0A2G7H3C2-F1
#
_cell.length_a   1.000
_cell.length_b   1.000
_cell.length_c   1.000
_cell.angle_alpha   90.00
_cell.angle_beta   90.00
_cell.angle_gamma   90.00
#
_symmetry.space_group_name_H-M   'P 1'
#
loop_
_entity.id
_entity.type
_entity.pdbx_description
1 polymer ?
#
loop_
_entity_poly.entity_id
_entity_poly.type
_entity_poly.pdbx_seq_one_letter_code
_entity_poly.pdbx_strand_id
1 'polypeptide(L)'
;MTAQRRRASPQARQEVTQALGSIRQQQRDARAHAEAWYQALRAWAVIVPPIVIPRLRYGTPYLDNATTMGEGGPDRPTGLSLPCGVLREGEVARIINRWAQSTIPAQREHGQLLERIRQGTAPATLLDPRGGWAGGGNARAYAVAVLNLGVLLGDEEAEKVLQSLLTKW
;
A
#
# COMPACT_ATOMS: atom_id res chain seq x y z
N MET A 1 41.84 -35.43 24.86
CA MET A 1 40.48 -35.10 24.38
C MET A 1 40.60 -34.31 23.08
N THR A 2 40.47 -34.98 21.93
CA THR A 2 40.64 -34.37 20.61
C THR A 2 39.28 -33.94 20.05
N ALA A 3 39.08 -32.63 19.88
CA ALA A 3 37.88 -32.04 19.32
C ALA A 3 37.85 -32.26 17.79
N GLN A 4 37.06 -33.24 17.36
CA GLN A 4 36.85 -33.57 15.95
C GLN A 4 35.91 -32.52 15.33
N ARG A 5 36.48 -31.50 14.68
CA ARG A 5 35.75 -30.54 13.83
C ARG A 5 35.09 -31.32 12.68
N ARG A 6 33.81 -31.69 12.86
CA ARG A 6 32.95 -32.23 11.79
C ARG A 6 32.87 -31.19 10.67
N ARG A 7 33.53 -31.47 9.53
CA ARG A 7 33.30 -30.73 8.28
C ARG A 7 31.85 -31.00 7.85
N ALA A 8 31.07 -29.94 7.67
CA ALA A 8 29.69 -30.04 7.16
C ALA A 8 29.67 -30.82 5.83
N SER A 9 28.74 -31.76 5.70
CA SER A 9 28.58 -32.59 4.51
C SER A 9 28.24 -31.72 3.28
N PRO A 10 28.63 -32.15 2.06
CA PRO A 10 28.29 -31.43 0.83
C PRO A 10 26.77 -31.28 0.63
N GLN A 11 25.96 -32.23 1.11
CA GLN A 11 24.50 -32.14 1.13
C GLN A 11 24.00 -31.00 2.03
N ALA A 12 24.52 -30.88 3.26
CA ALA A 12 24.16 -29.78 4.15
C ALA A 12 24.54 -28.40 3.57
N ARG A 13 25.62 -28.31 2.77
CA ARG A 13 25.97 -27.06 2.07
C ARG A 13 24.98 -26.74 0.95
N GLN A 14 24.50 -27.74 0.21
CA GLN A 14 23.51 -27.56 -0.86
C GLN A 14 22.14 -27.15 -0.31
N GLU A 15 21.71 -27.75 0.79
CA GLU A 15 20.46 -27.37 1.47
C GLU A 15 20.54 -25.91 1.99
N VAL A 16 21.67 -25.53 2.59
CA VAL A 16 21.88 -24.15 3.05
C VAL A 16 21.92 -23.16 1.89
N THR A 17 22.57 -23.47 0.77
CA THR A 17 22.59 -22.55 -0.39
C THR A 17 21.21 -22.44 -1.05
N GLN A 18 20.44 -23.54 -1.13
CA GLN A 18 19.06 -23.51 -1.62
C GLN A 18 18.16 -22.69 -0.69
N ALA A 19 18.26 -22.88 0.63
CA ALA A 19 17.51 -22.11 1.62
C ALA A 19 17.88 -20.61 1.59
N LEU A 20 19.16 -20.27 1.42
CA LEU A 20 19.58 -18.88 1.26
C LEU A 20 19.07 -18.27 -0.07
N GLY A 21 18.97 -19.08 -1.12
CA GLY A 21 18.38 -18.68 -2.40
C GLY A 21 16.89 -18.34 -2.27
N SER A 22 16.11 -19.20 -1.60
CA SER A 22 14.68 -18.98 -1.38
C SER A 22 14.42 -17.76 -0.50
N ILE A 23 15.22 -17.54 0.56
CA ILE A 23 15.10 -16.35 1.42
C ILE A 23 15.38 -15.06 0.63
N ARG A 24 16.38 -15.06 -0.26
CA ARG A 24 16.68 -13.89 -1.09
C ARG A 24 15.57 -13.59 -2.09
N GLN A 25 14.96 -14.63 -2.65
CA GLN A 25 13.83 -14.49 -3.57
C GLN A 25 12.61 -13.92 -2.85
N GLN A 26 12.24 -14.50 -1.69
CA GLN A 26 11.14 -13.98 -0.85
C GLN A 26 11.35 -12.51 -0.48
N GLN A 27 12.58 -12.11 -0.16
CA GLN A 27 12.88 -10.70 0.14
C GLN A 27 12.76 -9.77 -1.07
N ARG A 28 13.00 -10.26 -2.29
CA ARG A 28 12.80 -9.49 -3.52
C ARG A 28 11.32 -9.34 -3.82
N ASP A 29 10.56 -10.43 -3.70
CA ASP A 29 9.12 -10.44 -3.95
C ASP A 29 8.39 -9.53 -2.94
N ALA A 30 8.78 -9.59 -1.67
CA ALA A 30 8.32 -8.69 -0.61
C ALA A 30 8.55 -7.19 -0.95
N ARG A 31 9.74 -6.87 -1.45
CA ARG A 31 10.10 -5.50 -1.87
C ARG A 31 9.29 -5.05 -3.08
N ALA A 32 9.13 -5.93 -4.07
CA ALA A 32 8.34 -5.66 -5.26
C ALA A 32 6.86 -5.42 -4.91
N HIS A 33 6.31 -6.18 -3.96
CA HIS A 33 4.93 -6.00 -3.52
C HIS A 33 4.74 -4.66 -2.78
N ALA A 34 5.68 -4.28 -1.91
CA ALA A 34 5.66 -2.95 -1.27
C ALA A 34 5.77 -1.81 -2.29
N GLU A 35 6.61 -1.96 -3.32
CA GLU A 35 6.72 -1.00 -4.43
C GLU A 35 5.43 -0.89 -5.22
N ALA A 36 4.76 -2.02 -5.52
CA ALA A 36 3.49 -2.02 -6.24
C ALA A 36 2.40 -1.23 -5.48
N TRP A 37 2.29 -1.47 -4.18
CA TRP A 37 1.40 -0.70 -3.30
C TRP A 37 1.78 0.79 -3.26
N TYR A 38 3.07 1.09 -3.17
CA TYR A 38 3.56 2.46 -3.16
C TYR A 38 3.22 3.21 -4.45
N GLN A 39 3.47 2.59 -5.61
CA GLN A 39 3.16 3.17 -6.90
C GLN A 39 1.65 3.31 -7.12
N ALA A 40 0.85 2.35 -6.64
CA ALA A 40 -0.62 2.45 -6.70
C ALA A 40 -1.14 3.66 -5.90
N LEU A 41 -0.65 3.86 -4.68
CA LEU A 41 -0.99 5.02 -3.87
C LEU A 41 -0.44 6.33 -4.46
N ARG A 42 0.78 6.33 -4.99
CA ARG A 42 1.37 7.52 -5.59
C ARG A 42 0.67 7.94 -6.88
N ALA A 43 0.30 6.98 -7.72
CA ALA A 43 -0.49 7.23 -8.91
C ALA A 43 -1.90 7.74 -8.57
N TRP A 44 -2.40 7.34 -7.39
CA TRP A 44 -3.74 7.67 -6.91
C TRP A 44 -4.78 7.47 -8.03
N ALA A 45 -4.69 6.30 -8.69
CA ALA A 45 -5.40 6.05 -9.93
C ALA A 45 -6.90 5.86 -9.64
N VAL A 46 -7.62 6.97 -9.74
CA VAL A 46 -9.07 7.03 -9.58
C VAL A 46 -9.76 6.47 -10.81
N ILE A 47 -10.39 5.31 -10.66
CA ILE A 47 -11.33 4.75 -11.60
C ILE A 47 -12.69 5.41 -11.33
N VAL A 48 -13.13 6.26 -12.24
CA VAL A 48 -14.50 6.75 -12.27
C VAL A 48 -15.33 5.71 -13.03
N PRO A 49 -16.24 4.96 -12.39
CA PRO A 49 -17.10 4.04 -13.12
C PRO A 49 -17.96 4.84 -14.12
N PRO A 50 -18.16 4.34 -15.35
CA PRO A 50 -19.04 5.00 -16.31
C PRO A 50 -20.45 5.07 -15.72
N ILE A 51 -20.96 6.29 -15.58
CA ILE A 51 -22.29 6.54 -15.05
C ILE A 51 -23.30 5.96 -16.04
N VAL A 52 -23.98 4.87 -15.67
CA VAL A 52 -25.24 4.52 -16.31
C VAL A 52 -26.27 5.50 -15.77
N ILE A 53 -26.43 6.65 -16.43
CA ILE A 53 -27.52 7.57 -16.12
C ILE A 53 -28.81 6.80 -16.46
N PRO A 54 -29.64 6.42 -15.48
CA PRO A 54 -30.95 5.91 -15.81
C PRO A 54 -31.65 7.05 -16.56
N ARG A 55 -32.20 6.78 -17.75
CA ARG A 55 -33.02 7.75 -18.48
C ARG A 55 -34.25 8.07 -17.64
N LEU A 56 -34.12 9.01 -16.71
CA LEU A 56 -35.24 9.64 -16.04
C LEU A 56 -35.99 10.42 -17.10
N ARG A 57 -37.17 9.92 -17.46
CA ARG A 57 -38.13 10.67 -18.27
C ARG A 57 -38.61 11.83 -17.40
N TYR A 58 -37.98 12.99 -17.55
CA TYR A 58 -38.53 14.23 -17.01
C TYR A 58 -39.84 14.51 -17.75
N GLY A 59 -40.96 14.28 -17.07
CA GLY A 59 -42.24 14.88 -17.45
C GLY A 59 -42.09 16.41 -17.37
N THR A 60 -42.56 17.08 -18.42
CA THR A 60 -42.49 18.53 -18.65
C THR A 60 -43.15 19.39 -17.55
N PRO A 61 -42.81 20.69 -17.49
CA PRO A 61 -42.68 21.45 -16.24
C PRO A 61 -43.96 22.22 -15.87
N TYR A 62 -44.28 22.24 -14.58
CA TYR A 62 -45.17 23.26 -14.00
C TYR A 62 -44.65 23.65 -12.61
N LEU A 63 -44.32 24.95 -12.49
CA LEU A 63 -44.10 25.82 -11.34
C LEU A 63 -43.68 25.19 -9.99
N ASP A 64 -42.58 25.67 -9.40
CA ASP A 64 -42.58 26.81 -8.46
C ASP A 64 -41.25 26.82 -7.68
N ASN A 65 -40.54 27.95 -7.69
CA ASN A 65 -39.56 28.43 -6.69
C ASN A 65 -38.77 27.42 -5.84
N ALA A 66 -38.23 26.34 -6.42
CA ALA A 66 -37.22 25.53 -5.76
C ALA A 66 -35.86 26.19 -5.98
N THR A 67 -35.47 27.06 -5.06
CA THR A 67 -34.05 27.26 -4.74
C THR A 67 -33.49 25.89 -4.32
N THR A 68 -33.07 25.08 -5.29
CA THR A 68 -32.14 23.99 -5.02
C THR A 68 -30.83 24.67 -4.65
N MET A 69 -30.67 24.92 -3.34
CA MET A 69 -29.35 25.01 -2.72
C MET A 69 -28.52 23.90 -3.36
N GLY A 70 -27.37 24.26 -3.92
CA GLY A 70 -26.45 23.33 -4.56
C GLY A 70 -25.94 22.32 -3.54
N GLU A 71 -26.77 21.34 -3.22
CA GLU A 71 -26.33 20.11 -2.58
C GLU A 71 -25.51 19.39 -3.64
N GLY A 72 -24.21 19.31 -3.35
CA GLY A 72 -23.22 18.62 -4.16
C GLY A 72 -23.82 17.34 -4.70
N GLY A 73 -23.80 17.22 -6.03
CA GLY A 73 -24.28 16.03 -6.72
C GLY A 73 -23.73 14.76 -6.06
N PRO A 74 -24.46 13.63 -6.18
CA PRO A 74 -24.17 12.42 -5.41
C PRO A 74 -22.68 12.08 -5.46
N ASP A 75 -22.13 11.87 -4.26
CA ASP A 75 -20.73 11.55 -4.01
C ASP A 75 -20.27 10.53 -5.06
N ARG A 76 -19.46 10.96 -6.03
CA ARG A 76 -19.07 10.09 -7.15
C ARG A 76 -18.31 8.92 -6.53
N PRO A 77 -18.75 7.66 -6.67
CA PRO A 77 -18.03 6.54 -6.10
C PRO A 77 -16.77 6.32 -6.96
N THR A 78 -15.73 7.08 -6.65
CA THR A 78 -14.41 6.93 -7.23
C THR A 78 -13.74 5.71 -6.59
N GLY A 79 -13.38 4.74 -7.43
CA GLY A 79 -12.62 3.58 -7.04
C GLY A 79 -11.13 3.87 -7.14
N LEU A 80 -10.32 3.38 -6.21
CA LEU A 80 -8.88 3.45 -6.25
C LEU A 80 -8.36 2.04 -6.53
N SER A 81 -7.60 1.87 -7.60
CA SER A 81 -7.00 0.59 -7.96
C SER A 81 -5.80 0.31 -7.07
N LEU A 82 -5.95 -0.65 -6.15
CA LEU A 82 -4.90 -1.09 -5.23
C LEU A 82 -4.56 -2.56 -5.49
N PRO A 83 -3.39 -3.07 -5.03
CA PRO A 83 -3.04 -4.48 -5.19
C PRO A 83 -4.04 -5.47 -4.58
N CYS A 84 -4.75 -5.06 -3.52
CA CYS A 84 -5.83 -5.85 -2.91
C CYS A 84 -7.17 -5.79 -3.68
N GLY A 85 -7.30 -4.95 -4.71
CA GLY A 85 -8.53 -4.74 -5.47
C GLY A 85 -8.92 -3.27 -5.60
N VAL A 86 -10.16 -3.03 -6.04
CA VAL A 86 -10.70 -1.67 -6.18
C VAL A 86 -11.45 -1.27 -4.91
N LEU A 87 -10.93 -0.28 -4.20
CA LEU A 87 -11.54 0.24 -2.97
C LEU A 87 -12.07 1.66 -3.17
N ARG A 88 -12.95 2.14 -2.30
CA ARG A 88 -13.44 3.51 -2.41
C ARG A 88 -12.32 4.49 -2.06
N GLU A 89 -12.05 5.44 -2.95
CA GLU A 89 -11.03 6.47 -2.75
C GLU A 89 -11.24 7.21 -1.42
N GLY A 90 -12.48 7.62 -1.16
CA GLY A 90 -12.84 8.35 0.05
C GLY A 90 -12.67 7.54 1.34
N GLU A 91 -12.65 6.21 1.27
CA GLU A 91 -12.40 5.35 2.43
C GLU A 91 -10.90 5.29 2.75
N VAL A 92 -10.07 5.08 1.72
CA VAL A 92 -8.60 5.10 1.84
C VAL A 92 -8.12 6.46 2.33
N ALA A 93 -8.64 7.56 1.77
CA ALA A 93 -8.31 8.91 2.20
C ALA A 93 -8.74 9.18 3.65
N ARG A 94 -9.88 8.66 4.09
CA ARG A 94 -10.35 8.80 5.49
C ARG A 94 -9.44 8.06 6.47
N ILE A 95 -8.99 6.87 6.12
CA ILE A 95 -8.06 6.08 6.94
C ILE A 95 -6.73 6.83 7.10
N ILE A 96 -6.16 7.32 5.99
CA ILE A 96 -4.90 8.07 6.00
C ILE A 96 -5.02 9.32 6.86
N ASN A 97 -6.08 10.12 6.68
CA ASN A 97 -6.33 11.31 7.50
C ASN A 97 -6.50 10.98 8.98
N ARG A 98 -7.24 9.91 9.31
CA ARG A 98 -7.42 9.45 10.69
C ARG A 98 -6.09 9.08 11.33
N TRP A 99 -5.23 8.37 10.61
CA TRP A 99 -3.89 8.01 11.09
C TRP A 99 -3.02 9.24 11.29
N ALA A 100 -3.00 10.18 10.33
CA ALA A 100 -2.23 11.41 10.44
C ALA A 100 -2.67 12.28 11.64
N GLN A 101 -3.92 12.16 12.08
CA GLN A 101 -4.47 12.86 13.25
C GLN A 101 -4.46 12.01 14.54
N SER A 102 -4.01 10.74 14.48
CA SER A 102 -4.02 9.84 15.63
C SER A 102 -3.17 10.38 16.79
N THR A 103 -3.57 10.08 18.02
CA THR A 103 -2.78 10.38 19.24
C THR A 103 -1.61 9.42 19.42
N ILE A 104 -1.63 8.27 18.75
CA ILE A 104 -0.58 7.25 18.80
C ILE A 104 0.58 7.68 17.89
N PRO A 105 1.81 7.89 18.42
CA PRO A 105 2.93 8.39 17.64
C PRO A 105 3.25 7.56 16.39
N ALA A 106 3.30 6.23 16.52
CA ALA A 106 3.60 5.33 15.41
C ALA A 106 2.56 5.42 14.27
N GLN A 107 1.27 5.54 14.61
CA GLN A 107 0.21 5.70 13.60
C GLN A 107 0.27 7.08 12.94
N ARG A 108 0.58 8.11 13.72
CA ARG A 108 0.73 9.48 13.22
C ARG A 108 1.88 9.58 12.22
N GLU A 109 3.02 8.99 12.52
CA GLU A 109 4.17 8.93 11.62
C GLU A 109 3.82 8.24 10.30
N HIS A 110 3.15 7.08 10.36
CA HIS A 110 2.69 6.39 9.15
C HIS A 110 1.70 7.24 8.35
N GLY A 111 0.72 7.87 9.00
CA GLY A 111 -0.25 8.74 8.34
C GLY A 111 0.39 9.95 7.66
N GLN A 112 1.38 10.59 8.29
CA GLN A 112 2.12 11.70 7.70
C GLN A 112 2.95 11.27 6.49
N LEU A 113 3.56 10.08 6.53
CA LEU A 113 4.27 9.52 5.37
C LEU A 113 3.31 9.24 4.21
N LEU A 114 2.14 8.65 4.48
CA LEU A 114 1.12 8.39 3.46
C LEU A 114 0.57 9.68 2.84
N GLU A 115 0.37 10.74 3.63
CA GLU A 115 -0.02 12.06 3.10
C GLU A 115 1.06 12.66 2.19
N ARG A 116 2.35 12.50 2.51
CA ARG A 116 3.43 12.95 1.61
C ARG A 116 3.42 12.24 0.26
N ILE A 117 3.08 10.94 0.26
CA ILE A 117 2.90 10.18 -0.98
C ILE A 117 1.76 10.78 -1.80
N ARG A 118 0.61 11.03 -1.15
CA ARG A 118 -0.58 11.62 -1.80
C ARG A 118 -0.31 13.03 -2.35
N GLN A 119 0.49 13.82 -1.64
CA GLN A 119 0.89 15.16 -2.05
C GLN A 119 2.02 15.18 -3.11
N GLY A 120 2.55 14.01 -3.49
CA GLY A 120 3.62 13.89 -4.49
C GLY A 120 5.01 14.34 -4.02
N THR A 121 5.20 14.56 -2.71
CA THR A 121 6.50 14.99 -2.13
C THR A 121 7.41 13.81 -1.76
N ALA A 122 6.93 12.58 -1.96
CA ALA A 122 7.64 11.34 -1.69
C ALA A 122 8.58 10.92 -2.86
N PRO A 123 9.59 10.06 -2.62
CA PRO A 123 10.55 9.63 -3.64
C PRO A 123 9.90 8.94 -4.84
N ALA A 124 10.57 8.92 -6.00
CA ALA A 124 9.96 8.36 -7.19
C ALA A 124 9.72 6.83 -7.12
N THR A 125 10.65 6.12 -6.49
CA THR A 125 10.64 4.67 -6.28
C THR A 125 11.18 4.37 -4.88
N LEU A 126 10.71 3.29 -4.26
CA LEU A 126 11.29 2.78 -3.02
C LEU A 126 12.43 1.80 -3.28
N LEU A 127 12.55 1.28 -4.50
CA LEU A 127 13.61 0.35 -4.89
C LEU A 127 14.79 1.05 -5.54
N ASP A 128 15.99 0.64 -5.14
CA ASP A 128 17.25 0.95 -5.80
C ASP A 128 17.48 -0.07 -6.93
N PRO A 129 17.96 0.33 -8.13
CA PRO A 129 18.37 -0.60 -9.19
C PRO A 129 19.36 -1.68 -8.74
N ARG A 130 20.08 -1.49 -7.63
CA ARG A 130 20.97 -2.51 -7.04
C ARG A 130 20.24 -3.57 -6.18
N GLY A 131 18.91 -3.48 -6.08
CA GLY A 131 18.06 -4.43 -5.36
C GLY A 131 17.90 -4.14 -3.86
N GLY A 132 18.27 -2.93 -3.41
CA GLY A 132 18.08 -2.44 -2.05
C GLY A 132 16.92 -1.44 -1.94
N TRP A 133 16.72 -0.86 -0.75
CA TRP A 133 15.80 0.26 -0.56
C TRP A 133 16.49 1.56 -0.98
N ALA A 134 15.83 2.36 -1.81
CA ALA A 134 16.32 3.65 -2.28
C ALA A 134 16.49 4.61 -1.08
N GLY A 135 17.70 5.15 -0.87
CA GLY A 135 17.95 6.11 0.22
C GLY A 135 17.88 5.52 1.65
N GLY A 136 18.01 4.20 1.80
CA GLY A 136 18.22 3.54 3.09
C GLY A 136 16.99 3.54 4.01
N GLY A 137 16.90 4.51 4.92
CA GLY A 137 15.92 4.53 6.03
C GLY A 137 14.53 5.01 5.63
N ASN A 138 14.44 6.05 4.80
CA ASN A 138 13.16 6.68 4.46
C ASN A 138 12.29 5.77 3.59
N ALA A 139 12.86 5.09 2.59
CA ALA A 139 12.08 4.18 1.74
C ALA A 139 11.52 2.97 2.51
N ARG A 140 12.25 2.46 3.50
CA ARG A 140 11.74 1.39 4.37
C ARG A 140 10.58 1.87 5.23
N ALA A 141 10.64 3.09 5.75
CA ALA A 141 9.53 3.67 6.52
C ALA A 141 8.27 3.84 5.65
N TYR A 142 8.42 4.32 4.41
CA TYR A 142 7.32 4.37 3.45
C TYR A 142 6.76 2.97 3.14
N ALA A 143 7.63 1.98 2.90
CA ALA A 143 7.20 0.60 2.66
C ALA A 143 6.37 0.04 3.83
N VAL A 144 6.83 0.25 5.07
CA VAL A 144 6.11 -0.20 6.27
C VAL A 144 4.78 0.52 6.44
N ALA A 145 4.73 1.84 6.23
CA ALA A 145 3.49 2.61 6.32
C ALA A 145 2.45 2.14 5.29
N VAL A 146 2.89 1.89 4.06
CA VAL A 146 2.05 1.41 2.96
C VAL A 146 1.57 -0.02 3.17
N LEU A 147 2.42 -0.91 3.66
CA LEU A 147 2.02 -2.29 3.98
C LEU A 147 1.07 -2.35 5.18
N ASN A 148 1.26 -1.51 6.20
CA ASN A 148 0.30 -1.40 7.30
C ASN A 148 -1.08 -0.95 6.81
N LEU A 149 -1.13 -0.03 5.83
CA LEU A 149 -2.39 0.34 5.18
C LEU A 149 -3.00 -0.87 4.46
N GLY A 150 -2.19 -1.63 3.71
CA GLY A 150 -2.64 -2.85 3.02
C GLY A 150 -3.23 -3.90 3.98
N VAL A 151 -2.58 -4.14 5.12
CA VAL A 151 -3.09 -5.05 6.16
C VAL A 151 -4.44 -4.58 6.70
N LEU A 152 -4.59 -3.28 6.97
CA LEU A 152 -5.87 -2.74 7.44
C LEU A 152 -6.99 -2.88 6.40
N LEU A 153 -6.62 -2.86 5.11
CA LEU A 153 -7.53 -3.05 3.98
C LEU A 153 -7.79 -4.54 3.65
N GLY A 154 -7.19 -5.48 4.40
CA GLY A 154 -7.42 -6.91 4.28
C GLY A 154 -6.50 -7.64 3.29
N ASP A 155 -5.35 -7.06 2.94
CA ASP A 155 -4.36 -7.74 2.10
C ASP A 155 -3.51 -8.73 2.91
N GLU A 156 -3.77 -10.03 2.72
CA GLU A 156 -3.01 -11.12 3.35
C GLU A 156 -1.54 -11.18 2.90
N GLU A 157 -1.23 -10.78 1.67
CA GLU A 157 0.14 -10.74 1.18
C GLU A 157 0.91 -9.61 1.85
N ALA A 158 0.26 -8.46 2.04
CA ALA A 158 0.85 -7.34 2.76
C ALA A 158 1.20 -7.71 4.21
N GLU A 159 0.37 -8.51 4.89
CA GLU A 159 0.65 -8.98 6.25
C GLU A 159 1.89 -9.88 6.30
N LYS A 160 1.97 -10.88 5.41
CA LYS A 160 3.13 -11.78 5.32
C LYS A 160 4.41 -11.01 5.02
N VAL A 161 4.34 -10.03 4.11
CA VAL A 161 5.47 -9.18 3.75
C VAL A 161 5.88 -8.30 4.94
N LEU A 162 4.92 -7.70 5.65
CA LEU A 162 5.20 -6.88 6.82
C LEU A 162 5.84 -7.69 7.94
N GLN A 163 5.33 -8.87 8.24
CA GLN A 163 5.94 -9.78 9.21
C GLN A 163 7.38 -10.12 8.81
N SER A 164 7.65 -10.40 7.53
CA SER A 164 9.01 -10.68 7.03
C SER A 164 9.98 -9.50 7.16
N LEU A 165 9.46 -8.26 7.11
CA LEU A 165 10.25 -7.04 7.27
C LEU A 165 10.53 -6.71 8.74
N LEU A 166 9.67 -7.18 9.66
CA LEU A 166 9.81 -6.99 11.11
C LEU A 166 10.65 -8.09 11.78
N THR A 167 10.62 -9.33 11.28
CA THR A 167 11.37 -10.49 11.85
C THR A 167 12.90 -10.42 11.67
N LYS A 168 13.46 -9.33 11.15
CA LYS A 168 14.91 -9.14 11.10
C LYS A 168 15.42 -8.45 12.36
N TRP A 169 15.51 -9.19 13.47
CA TRP A 169 16.50 -9.02 14.56
C TRP A 169 16.72 -10.35 15.28
#